data_AF-A0AB39AMZ2-F1
#
_entry.id   AF-A0AB39AMZ2-F1
#
_cell.length_a   1.000
_cell.length_b   1.000
_cell.length_c   1.000
_cell.angle_alpha   90.00
_cell.angle_beta   90.00
_cell.angle_gamma   90.00
#
_symmetry.space_group_name_H-M   'P 1'
#
loop_
_entity.id
_entity.type
_entity.pdbx_description
1 polymer ?
#
loop_
_entity_poly.entity_id
_entity_poly.type
_entity_poly.pdbx_seq_one_letter_code
_entity_poly.pdbx_strand_id
1 'polypeptide(L)'
;MKKNVTELYKRIGYTFADQGLLEQAMTHRSHKGQHNERLEFLGDSILSFVIANALYAKFPKAREGDLSRMRSTLVRGQTLAEFGLEFELGDYLRLGPGELKSGGFRRESTLADAVEAIIGAVFLDSDIDRCGELILAWYESRLDAISPGLNQKDPKTLLQEYLQARKLSLPGYTVVDTKGQAHNQTFTVECIVDGMDSIISVGSSRRKAEQKAAEKALKILKNES
;
A
#
# COMPACT_ATOMS: atom_id res chain seq x y z
N MET A 1 17.71 -9.83 19.74
CA MET A 1 16.24 -9.63 19.81
C MET A 1 15.75 -9.98 21.21
N LYS A 2 14.82 -9.20 21.80
CA LYS A 2 14.31 -9.44 23.17
C LYS A 2 13.04 -10.32 23.23
N LYS A 3 12.37 -10.57 22.10
CA LYS A 3 11.22 -11.50 21.96
C LYS A 3 11.63 -12.80 21.27
N ASN A 4 10.82 -13.85 21.47
CA ASN A 4 11.04 -15.19 20.94
C ASN A 4 10.93 -15.22 19.40
N VAL A 5 12.06 -15.43 18.71
CA VAL A 5 12.16 -15.47 17.24
C VAL A 5 11.28 -16.56 16.62
N THR A 6 11.03 -17.66 17.35
CA THR A 6 10.17 -18.76 16.90
C THR A 6 8.76 -18.30 16.57
N GLU A 7 8.23 -17.32 17.31
CA GLU A 7 6.89 -16.79 17.05
C GLU A 7 6.86 -15.95 15.78
N LEU A 8 7.93 -15.19 15.53
CA LEU A 8 8.10 -14.47 14.27
C LEU A 8 8.15 -15.44 13.09
N TYR A 9 8.93 -16.53 13.18
CA TYR A 9 8.99 -17.56 12.13
C TYR A 9 7.63 -18.14 11.78
N LYS A 10 6.78 -18.40 12.78
CA LYS A 10 5.42 -18.89 12.55
C LYS A 10 4.55 -17.88 11.81
N ARG A 11 4.62 -16.60 12.18
CA ARG A 11 3.81 -15.54 11.57
C ARG A 11 4.22 -15.26 10.14
N ILE A 12 5.52 -15.21 9.88
CA ILE A 12 6.03 -15.03 8.52
C ILE A 12 5.90 -16.31 7.69
N GLY A 13 5.77 -17.49 8.32
CA GLY A 13 5.65 -18.77 7.62
C GLY A 13 6.99 -19.32 7.08
N TYR A 14 8.12 -18.86 7.63
CA TYR A 14 9.46 -19.22 7.19
C TYR A 14 10.43 -19.30 8.37
N THR A 15 11.26 -20.35 8.39
CA THR A 15 12.31 -20.55 9.40
C THR A 15 13.66 -20.39 8.72
N PHE A 16 14.42 -19.38 9.14
CA PHE A 16 15.73 -19.07 8.56
C PHE A 16 16.79 -20.11 8.93
N ALA A 17 17.59 -20.53 7.95
CA ALA A 17 18.80 -21.30 8.19
C ALA A 17 19.92 -20.40 8.72
N ASP A 18 20.12 -19.23 8.11
CA ASP A 18 21.00 -18.17 8.61
C ASP A 18 20.21 -17.12 9.40
N GLN A 19 20.33 -17.18 10.73
CA GLN A 19 19.69 -16.20 11.62
C GLN A 19 20.23 -14.76 11.42
N GLY A 20 21.45 -14.62 10.91
CA GLY A 20 22.05 -13.33 10.61
C GLY A 20 21.29 -12.55 9.54
N LEU A 21 20.68 -13.25 8.57
CA LEU A 21 19.85 -12.62 7.54
C LEU A 21 18.56 -12.04 8.12
N LEU A 22 17.88 -12.77 9.00
CA LEU A 22 16.71 -12.22 9.71
C LEU A 22 17.11 -11.04 10.60
N GLU A 23 18.22 -11.18 11.34
CA GLU A 23 18.70 -10.11 12.21
C GLU A 23 19.01 -8.83 11.41
N GLN A 24 19.65 -8.97 10.23
CA GLN A 24 19.89 -7.85 9.33
C GLN A 24 18.60 -7.25 8.78
N ALA A 25 17.64 -8.07 8.34
CA ALA A 25 16.34 -7.61 7.84
C ALA A 25 15.57 -6.79 8.88
N MET A 26 15.69 -7.17 10.17
CA MET A 26 15.09 -6.46 11.31
C MET A 26 15.94 -5.29 11.83
N THR A 27 17.06 -4.96 11.19
CA THR A 27 17.94 -3.87 11.62
C THR A 27 17.75 -2.65 10.74
N HIS A 28 17.12 -1.61 11.30
CA HIS A 28 16.91 -0.33 10.63
C HIS A 28 18.21 0.47 10.53
N ARG A 29 18.36 1.29 9.48
CA ARG A 29 19.56 2.11 9.20
C ARG A 29 20.03 3.03 10.34
N SER A 30 19.14 3.37 11.27
CA SER A 30 19.50 4.18 12.46
C SER A 30 20.26 3.39 13.52
N HIS A 31 20.28 2.06 13.43
CA HIS A 31 21.07 1.18 14.27
C HIS A 31 22.47 1.02 13.66
N LYS A 32 23.47 0.78 14.51
CA LYS A 32 24.86 0.58 14.05
C LYS A 32 25.04 -0.79 13.41
N GLY A 33 25.83 -0.87 12.35
CA GLY A 33 26.22 -2.13 11.71
C GLY A 33 25.54 -2.35 10.36
N GLN A 34 25.46 -3.61 9.93
CA GLN A 34 24.71 -3.97 8.72
C GLN A 34 23.21 -3.81 8.97
N HIS A 35 22.54 -3.11 8.06
CA HIS A 35 21.12 -2.80 8.13
C HIS A 35 20.38 -3.29 6.89
N ASN A 36 19.06 -3.10 6.91
CA ASN A 36 18.11 -3.72 6.00
C ASN A 36 17.99 -3.09 4.61
N GLU A 37 18.41 -1.83 4.38
CA GLU A 37 18.20 -1.11 3.09
C GLU A 37 18.64 -1.89 1.83
N ARG A 38 19.69 -2.70 1.89
CA ARG A 38 20.10 -3.54 0.73
C ARG A 38 19.18 -4.73 0.51
N LEU A 39 18.67 -5.31 1.59
CA LEU A 39 17.70 -6.40 1.54
C LEU A 39 16.33 -5.88 1.10
N GLU A 40 15.93 -4.69 1.57
CA GLU A 40 14.73 -3.96 1.14
C GLU A 40 14.74 -3.77 -0.37
N PHE A 41 15.81 -3.19 -0.93
CA PHE A 41 15.97 -3.02 -2.38
C PHE A 41 15.79 -4.31 -3.19
N LEU A 42 16.38 -5.42 -2.71
CA LEU A 42 16.25 -6.72 -3.36
C LEU A 42 14.84 -7.28 -3.22
N GLY A 43 14.26 -7.16 -2.02
CA GLY A 43 12.94 -7.65 -1.68
C GLY A 43 11.81 -6.97 -2.44
N ASP A 44 11.86 -5.64 -2.61
CA ASP A 44 10.90 -4.89 -3.43
C ASP A 44 10.88 -5.42 -4.87
N SER A 45 12.06 -5.65 -5.46
CA SER A 45 12.17 -6.18 -6.82
C SER A 45 11.56 -7.57 -6.95
N ILE A 46 11.80 -8.45 -5.97
CA ILE A 46 11.25 -9.81 -5.92
C ILE A 46 9.74 -9.78 -5.74
N LEU A 47 9.25 -9.00 -4.77
CA LEU A 47 7.83 -8.81 -4.51
C LEU A 47 7.10 -8.32 -5.76
N SER A 48 7.65 -7.27 -6.39
CA SER A 48 7.12 -6.69 -7.62
C SER A 48 7.02 -7.72 -8.75
N PHE A 49 8.03 -8.57 -8.90
CA PHE A 49 8.02 -9.67 -9.88
C PHE A 49 6.95 -10.72 -9.56
N VAL A 50 6.92 -11.24 -8.34
CA VAL A 50 5.99 -12.31 -7.93
C VAL A 50 4.54 -11.86 -8.08
N ILE A 51 4.22 -10.64 -7.62
CA ILE A 51 2.87 -10.09 -7.73
C ILE A 51 2.50 -9.80 -9.18
N ALA A 52 3.43 -9.29 -10.00
CA ALA A 52 3.16 -9.10 -11.44
C ALA A 52 2.85 -10.43 -12.13
N ASN A 53 3.63 -11.47 -11.85
CA ASN A 53 3.44 -12.80 -12.41
C ASN A 53 2.08 -13.40 -11.97
N ALA A 54 1.73 -13.28 -10.68
CA ALA A 54 0.46 -13.74 -10.14
C ALA A 54 -0.74 -13.06 -10.83
N LEU A 55 -0.69 -11.74 -11.00
CA LEU A 55 -1.74 -10.97 -11.66
C LEU A 55 -1.86 -11.30 -13.14
N TYR A 56 -0.72 -11.47 -13.84
CA TYR A 56 -0.69 -11.86 -15.25
C TYR A 56 -1.38 -13.21 -15.46
N ALA A 57 -1.08 -14.20 -14.62
CA ALA A 57 -1.70 -15.52 -14.67
C ALA A 57 -3.19 -15.48 -14.28
N LYS A 58 -3.55 -14.73 -13.23
CA LYS A 58 -4.93 -14.66 -12.72
C LYS A 58 -5.87 -13.91 -13.65
N PHE A 59 -5.39 -12.89 -14.38
CA PHE A 59 -6.22 -12.03 -15.23
C PHE A 59 -5.71 -11.98 -16.69
N PRO A 60 -5.80 -13.08 -17.45
CA PRO A 60 -5.22 -13.17 -18.80
C PRO A 60 -5.83 -12.24 -19.84
N LYS A 61 -6.99 -11.61 -19.53
CA LYS A 61 -7.70 -10.67 -20.40
C LYS A 61 -7.58 -9.21 -19.94
N ALA A 62 -6.92 -8.95 -18.81
CA ALA A 62 -6.75 -7.59 -18.31
C ALA A 62 -5.76 -6.81 -19.20
N ARG A 63 -5.97 -5.50 -19.31
CA ARG A 63 -5.05 -4.61 -20.03
C ARG A 63 -3.83 -4.35 -19.17
N GLU A 64 -2.69 -4.06 -19.81
CA GLU A 64 -1.44 -3.72 -19.12
C GLU A 64 -1.66 -2.66 -18.02
N GLY A 65 -2.34 -1.57 -18.32
CA GLY A 65 -2.57 -0.51 -17.33
C GLY A 65 -3.39 -0.94 -16.12
N ASP A 66 -4.29 -1.92 -16.26
CA ASP A 66 -5.02 -2.50 -15.11
C ASP A 66 -4.13 -3.41 -14.29
N LEU A 67 -3.31 -4.25 -14.94
CA LEU A 67 -2.31 -5.08 -14.27
C LEU A 67 -1.30 -4.24 -13.48
N SER A 68 -0.77 -3.18 -14.10
CA SER A 68 0.17 -2.25 -13.47
C SER A 68 -0.44 -1.54 -12.25
N ARG A 69 -1.71 -1.13 -12.34
CA ARG A 69 -2.43 -0.54 -11.20
C ARG A 69 -2.67 -1.55 -10.08
N MET A 70 -3.15 -2.75 -10.39
CA MET A 70 -3.34 -3.82 -9.40
C MET A 70 -2.03 -4.12 -8.66
N ARG A 71 -0.93 -4.27 -9.40
CA ARG A 71 0.40 -4.49 -8.81
C ARG A 71 0.77 -3.35 -7.86
N SER A 72 0.70 -2.10 -8.32
CA SER A 72 0.99 -0.93 -7.47
C SER A 72 0.11 -0.85 -6.24
N THR A 73 -1.15 -1.28 -6.30
CA THR A 73 -2.03 -1.35 -5.12
C THR A 73 -1.58 -2.40 -4.12
N LEU A 74 -1.08 -3.54 -4.59
CA LEU A 74 -0.65 -4.66 -3.74
C LEU A 74 0.75 -4.47 -3.13
N VAL A 75 1.67 -3.83 -3.85
CA VAL A 75 3.07 -3.68 -3.40
C VAL A 75 3.35 -2.32 -2.77
N ARG A 76 2.34 -1.45 -2.61
CA ARG A 76 2.55 -0.13 -1.98
C ARG A 76 2.88 -0.27 -0.48
N GLY A 77 3.64 0.70 0.02
CA GLY A 77 4.03 0.78 1.44
C GLY A 77 2.87 0.66 2.44
N GLN A 78 1.66 1.14 2.12
CA GLN A 78 0.50 0.94 3.01
C GLN A 78 0.16 -0.55 3.20
N THR A 79 0.15 -1.32 2.11
CA THR A 79 -0.15 -2.76 2.16
C THR A 79 0.96 -3.52 2.86
N LEU A 80 2.21 -3.12 2.65
CA LEU A 80 3.36 -3.70 3.35
C LEU A 80 3.38 -3.35 4.85
N ALA A 81 2.97 -2.13 5.22
CA ALA A 81 2.84 -1.75 6.62
C ALA A 81 1.74 -2.58 7.33
N GLU A 82 0.64 -2.90 6.64
CA GLU A 82 -0.39 -3.82 7.16
C GLU A 82 0.20 -5.20 7.45
N PHE A 83 0.99 -5.78 6.54
CA PHE A 83 1.72 -7.03 6.82
C PHE A 83 2.69 -6.89 8.00
N GLY A 84 3.42 -5.77 8.08
CA GLY A 84 4.32 -5.52 9.19
C GLY A 84 3.61 -5.46 10.56
N LEU A 85 2.34 -5.02 10.58
CA LEU A 85 1.48 -5.07 11.76
C LEU A 85 0.95 -6.48 12.01
N GLU A 86 0.48 -7.20 10.99
CA GLU A 86 -0.02 -8.58 11.07
C GLU A 86 1.07 -9.54 11.62
N PHE A 87 2.33 -9.34 11.25
CA PHE A 87 3.46 -10.10 11.77
C PHE A 87 3.98 -9.58 13.12
N GLU A 88 3.50 -8.43 13.57
CA GLU A 88 3.98 -7.65 14.72
C GLU A 88 5.49 -7.36 14.67
N LEU A 89 6.01 -6.95 13.51
CA LEU A 89 7.45 -6.72 13.31
C LEU A 89 8.02 -5.66 14.24
N GLY A 90 7.19 -4.70 14.66
CA GLY A 90 7.58 -3.61 15.56
C GLY A 90 8.30 -4.06 16.83
N ASP A 91 7.97 -5.25 17.34
CA ASP A 91 8.59 -5.78 18.56
C ASP A 91 9.96 -6.45 18.35
N TYR A 92 10.30 -6.74 17.09
CA TYR A 92 11.54 -7.40 16.70
C TYR A 92 12.56 -6.42 16.10
N LEU A 93 12.08 -5.26 15.64
CA LEU A 93 12.90 -4.21 15.05
C LEU A 93 14.03 -3.72 15.97
N ARG A 94 15.21 -3.61 15.40
CA ARG A 94 16.39 -3.01 16.01
C ARG A 94 16.55 -1.60 15.47
N LEU A 95 16.32 -0.64 16.36
CA LEU A 95 16.36 0.79 16.05
C LEU A 95 17.49 1.46 16.82
N GLY A 96 18.00 2.58 16.29
CA GLY A 96 18.84 3.49 17.05
C GLY A 96 18.05 4.18 18.17
N PRO A 97 18.70 4.69 19.24
CA PRO A 97 18.02 5.28 20.39
C PRO A 97 17.10 6.46 20.06
N GLY A 98 17.49 7.30 19.09
CA GLY A 98 16.67 8.43 18.64
C GLY A 98 15.41 7.97 17.90
N GLU A 99 15.56 6.98 17.02
CA GLU A 99 14.47 6.40 16.25
C GLU A 99 13.47 5.64 17.12
N LEU A 100 13.97 4.93 18.12
CA LEU A 100 13.11 4.26 19.10
C LEU A 100 12.27 5.27 19.90
N LYS A 101 12.88 6.38 20.33
CA LYS A 101 12.20 7.46 21.07
C LYS A 101 11.13 8.18 20.26
N SER A 102 11.32 8.33 18.95
CA SER A 102 10.34 8.95 18.05
C SER A 102 9.23 7.98 17.60
N GLY A 103 9.23 6.74 18.08
CA GLY A 103 8.21 5.75 17.75
C GLY A 103 8.41 5.04 16.41
N GLY A 104 9.64 4.99 15.88
CA GLY A 104 9.94 4.37 14.57
C GLY A 104 9.46 2.92 14.44
N PHE A 105 9.38 2.17 15.54
CA PHE A 105 8.88 0.79 15.55
C PHE A 105 7.39 0.63 15.20
N ARG A 106 6.64 1.73 15.14
CA ARG A 106 5.23 1.76 14.70
C ARG A 106 5.04 2.52 13.39
N ARG A 107 6.11 3.08 12.82
CA ARG A 107 6.00 3.89 11.61
C ARG A 107 5.72 2.98 10.43
N GLU A 108 4.71 3.32 9.65
CA GLU A 108 4.28 2.55 8.48
C GLU A 108 5.44 2.28 7.52
N SER A 109 6.24 3.30 7.18
CA SER A 109 7.41 3.12 6.31
C SER A 109 8.41 2.12 6.89
N THR A 110 8.76 2.25 8.17
CA THR A 110 9.73 1.34 8.81
C THR A 110 9.23 -0.11 8.85
N LEU A 111 7.93 -0.32 9.02
CA LEU A 111 7.33 -1.65 8.96
C LEU A 111 7.31 -2.20 7.53
N ALA A 112 7.00 -1.36 6.53
CA ALA A 112 7.03 -1.74 5.13
C ALA A 112 8.44 -2.16 4.68
N ASP A 113 9.44 -1.31 4.95
CA ASP A 113 10.85 -1.56 4.61
C ASP A 113 11.34 -2.89 5.24
N ALA A 114 10.85 -3.22 6.44
CA ALA A 114 11.18 -4.46 7.13
C ALA A 114 10.54 -5.70 6.48
N VAL A 115 9.32 -5.59 5.94
CA VAL A 115 8.68 -6.68 5.19
C VAL A 115 9.44 -6.95 3.90
N GLU A 116 9.79 -5.91 3.14
CA GLU A 116 10.60 -6.04 1.93
C GLU A 116 11.97 -6.65 2.26
N ALA A 117 12.61 -6.19 3.33
CA ALA A 117 13.87 -6.76 3.76
C ALA A 117 13.78 -8.24 4.18
N ILE A 118 12.67 -8.68 4.79
CA ILE A 118 12.43 -10.11 5.05
C ILE A 118 12.37 -10.87 3.73
N ILE A 119 11.65 -10.37 2.72
CA ILE A 119 11.59 -11.02 1.40
C ILE A 119 12.99 -11.17 0.79
N GLY A 120 13.77 -10.09 0.81
CA GLY A 120 15.17 -10.12 0.34
C GLY A 120 16.04 -11.11 1.12
N ALA A 121 15.83 -11.20 2.44
CA ALA A 121 16.54 -12.15 3.29
C ALA A 121 16.15 -13.61 3.02
N VAL A 122 14.85 -13.91 2.85
CA VAL A 122 14.37 -15.27 2.51
C VAL A 122 14.98 -15.72 1.19
N PHE A 123 15.07 -14.83 0.20
CA PHE A 123 15.67 -15.17 -1.09
C PHE A 123 17.14 -15.55 -0.98
N LEU A 124 17.91 -14.82 -0.16
CA LEU A 124 19.32 -15.13 0.07
C LEU A 124 19.53 -16.40 0.90
N ASP A 125 18.58 -16.72 1.78
CA ASP A 125 18.59 -17.94 2.60
C ASP A 125 18.08 -19.18 1.84
N SER A 126 17.35 -18.99 0.74
CA SER A 126 16.73 -20.04 -0.07
C SER A 126 16.83 -19.78 -1.57
N ASP A 127 15.70 -19.57 -2.24
CA ASP A 127 15.58 -19.37 -3.69
C ASP A 127 14.30 -18.60 -4.08
N ILE A 128 14.15 -18.32 -5.38
CA ILE A 128 13.02 -17.53 -5.90
C ILE A 128 11.68 -18.27 -5.79
N ASP A 129 11.68 -19.60 -5.90
CA ASP A 129 10.46 -20.41 -5.88
C ASP A 129 9.87 -20.39 -4.46
N ARG A 130 10.73 -20.59 -3.45
CA ARG A 130 10.33 -20.54 -2.04
C ARG A 130 9.86 -19.16 -1.61
N CYS A 131 10.53 -18.10 -2.09
CA CYS A 131 10.06 -16.73 -1.93
C CYS A 131 8.68 -16.52 -2.56
N GLY A 132 8.48 -17.03 -3.77
CA GLY A 132 7.22 -16.93 -4.51
C GLY A 132 6.07 -17.56 -3.74
N GLU A 133 6.24 -18.80 -3.27
CA GLU A 133 5.24 -19.50 -2.44
C GLU A 133 4.87 -18.71 -1.19
N LEU A 134 5.88 -18.16 -0.50
CA LEU A 134 5.69 -17.40 0.73
C LEU A 134 4.90 -16.12 0.49
N ILE A 135 5.28 -15.34 -0.52
CA ILE A 135 4.60 -14.10 -0.89
C ILE A 135 3.16 -14.40 -1.31
N LEU A 136 2.94 -15.44 -2.13
CA LEU A 136 1.59 -15.81 -2.56
C LEU A 136 0.70 -16.22 -1.38
N ALA A 137 1.25 -16.91 -0.38
CA ALA A 137 0.53 -17.25 0.84
C ALA A 137 0.14 -16.01 1.65
N TRP A 138 1.05 -15.03 1.80
CA TRP A 138 0.73 -13.76 2.46
C TRP A 138 -0.36 -12.97 1.72
N TYR A 139 -0.32 -13.00 0.39
CA TYR A 139 -1.19 -12.20 -0.46
C TYR A 139 -2.50 -12.88 -0.87
N GLU A 140 -2.75 -14.13 -0.48
CA GLU A 140 -3.91 -14.92 -0.92
C GLU A 140 -5.24 -14.14 -0.85
N SER A 141 -5.59 -13.66 0.35
CA SER A 141 -6.84 -12.90 0.57
C SER A 141 -6.90 -11.59 -0.23
N ARG A 142 -5.75 -10.91 -0.38
CA ARG A 142 -5.64 -9.63 -1.11
C ARG A 142 -5.72 -9.85 -2.62
N LEU A 143 -5.17 -10.95 -3.13
CA LEU A 143 -5.26 -11.36 -4.53
C LEU A 143 -6.65 -11.87 -4.91
N ASP A 144 -7.42 -12.40 -3.95
CA ASP A 144 -8.81 -12.79 -4.16
C ASP A 144 -9.76 -11.58 -4.13
N ALA A 145 -9.47 -10.59 -3.29
CA ALA A 145 -10.28 -9.37 -3.20
C ALA A 145 -10.05 -8.40 -4.37
N ILE A 146 -8.87 -8.44 -5.01
CA ILE A 146 -8.53 -7.51 -6.10
C ILE A 146 -9.12 -7.99 -7.44
N SER A 147 -9.55 -7.04 -8.28
CA SER A 147 -10.02 -7.35 -9.62
C SER A 147 -9.86 -6.15 -10.57
N PRO A 148 -9.74 -6.38 -11.88
CA PRO A 148 -9.61 -5.30 -12.86
C PRO A 148 -10.77 -4.30 -12.78
N GLY A 149 -10.45 -3.01 -12.70
CA GLY A 149 -11.44 -1.93 -12.68
C GLY A 149 -12.11 -1.66 -11.32
N LEU A 150 -11.95 -2.53 -10.32
CA LEU A 150 -12.41 -2.29 -8.95
C LEU A 150 -11.40 -1.40 -8.20
N ASN A 151 -11.84 -0.24 -7.69
CA ASN A 151 -11.12 0.64 -6.75
C ASN A 151 -9.70 1.12 -7.14
N GLN A 152 -9.30 1.04 -8.41
CA GLN A 152 -7.91 1.30 -8.82
C GLN A 152 -7.68 2.59 -9.60
N LYS A 153 -8.74 3.27 -10.04
CA LYS A 153 -8.63 4.61 -10.61
C LYS A 153 -9.15 5.60 -9.59
N ASP A 154 -8.38 6.67 -9.39
CA ASP A 154 -8.77 7.81 -8.55
C ASP A 154 -10.19 8.26 -8.95
N PRO A 155 -11.13 8.42 -7.99
CA PRO A 155 -12.50 8.81 -8.31
C PRO A 155 -12.59 10.08 -9.16
N LYS A 156 -11.64 11.02 -9.03
CA LYS A 156 -11.56 12.20 -9.89
C LYS A 156 -11.25 11.82 -11.33
N THR A 157 -10.29 10.92 -11.55
CA THR A 157 -9.96 10.42 -12.89
C THR A 157 -11.13 9.65 -13.49
N LEU A 158 -11.82 8.81 -12.71
CA LEU A 158 -13.01 8.10 -13.17
C LEU A 158 -14.14 9.06 -13.58
N LEU A 159 -14.39 10.10 -12.78
CA LEU A 159 -15.39 11.11 -13.11
C LEU A 159 -15.00 11.90 -14.36
N GLN A 160 -13.73 12.30 -14.49
CA GLN A 160 -13.22 12.97 -15.69
C GLN A 160 -13.40 12.12 -16.94
N GLU A 161 -12.97 10.85 -16.91
CA GLU A 161 -13.14 9.92 -18.03
C GLU A 161 -14.63 9.71 -18.38
N TYR A 162 -15.50 9.57 -17.37
CA TYR A 162 -16.93 9.38 -17.56
C TYR A 162 -17.59 10.56 -18.29
N LEU A 163 -17.22 11.79 -17.90
CA LEU A 163 -17.75 13.04 -18.49
C LEU A 163 -17.17 13.26 -19.89
N GLN A 164 -15.87 13.05 -20.08
CA GLN A 164 -15.22 13.17 -21.38
C GLN A 164 -15.79 12.18 -22.41
N ALA A 165 -16.04 10.93 -22.02
CA ALA A 165 -16.65 9.93 -22.89
C ALA A 165 -18.05 10.34 -23.39
N ARG A 166 -18.76 11.20 -22.64
CA ARG A 166 -20.07 11.76 -22.98
C ARG A 166 -20.00 13.16 -23.58
N LYS A 167 -18.79 13.68 -23.86
CA LYS A 167 -18.55 15.04 -24.37
C LYS A 167 -19.09 16.14 -23.45
N LEU A 168 -19.12 15.89 -22.14
CA LEU A 168 -19.50 16.87 -21.12
C LEU A 168 -18.27 17.62 -20.59
N SER A 169 -18.53 18.78 -19.97
CA SER A 169 -17.53 19.60 -19.29
C SER A 169 -16.84 18.81 -18.17
N LEU A 170 -15.55 19.11 -17.93
CA LEU A 170 -14.79 18.52 -16.83
C LEU A 170 -15.32 19.00 -15.46
N PRO A 171 -15.17 18.19 -14.39
CA PRO A 171 -15.67 18.54 -13.07
C PRO A 171 -14.83 19.66 -12.44
N GLY A 172 -15.50 20.66 -11.87
CA GLY A 172 -14.90 21.72 -11.06
C GLY A 172 -14.83 21.33 -9.59
N TYR A 173 -13.80 21.79 -8.87
CA TYR A 173 -13.65 21.58 -7.43
C TYR A 173 -13.26 22.88 -6.72
N THR A 174 -14.02 23.26 -5.70
CA THR A 174 -13.78 24.46 -4.90
C THR A 174 -13.74 24.11 -3.43
N VAL A 175 -12.71 24.57 -2.70
CA VAL A 175 -12.68 24.46 -1.23
C VAL A 175 -13.59 25.55 -0.68
N VAL A 176 -14.65 25.15 0.02
CA VAL A 176 -15.66 26.08 0.56
C VAL A 176 -15.48 26.33 2.05
N ASP A 177 -14.77 25.44 2.77
CA ASP A 177 -14.49 25.60 4.20
C ASP A 177 -13.23 24.82 4.60
N THR A 178 -12.51 25.31 5.60
CA THR A 178 -11.36 24.64 6.21
C THR A 178 -11.40 24.85 7.72
N LYS A 179 -11.43 23.75 8.47
CA LYS A 179 -11.59 23.76 9.94
C LYS A 179 -10.53 22.90 10.61
N GLY A 180 -10.20 23.22 11.87
CA GLY A 180 -9.27 22.45 12.69
C GLY A 180 -7.84 23.03 12.77
N GLN A 181 -7.06 22.51 13.71
CA GLN A 181 -5.65 22.89 13.90
C GLN A 181 -4.78 22.26 12.81
N ALA A 182 -3.62 22.85 12.49
CA ALA A 182 -2.78 22.46 11.34
C ALA A 182 -2.48 20.95 11.22
N HIS A 183 -2.34 20.23 12.34
CA HIS A 183 -2.07 18.79 12.37
C HIS A 183 -3.34 17.92 12.35
N ASN A 184 -4.53 18.52 12.35
CA ASN A 184 -5.84 17.87 12.33
C ASN A 184 -6.87 18.74 11.58
N GLN A 185 -6.51 19.19 10.38
CA GLN A 185 -7.39 19.98 9.52
C GLN A 185 -8.37 19.11 8.75
N THR A 186 -9.60 19.61 8.60
CA THR A 186 -10.63 19.09 7.73
C THR A 186 -10.97 20.10 6.65
N PHE A 187 -11.04 19.63 5.41
CA PHE A 187 -11.33 20.43 4.23
C PHE A 187 -12.70 20.04 3.69
N THR A 188 -13.56 21.03 3.48
CA THR A 188 -14.86 20.87 2.81
C THR A 188 -14.72 21.33 1.38
N VAL A 189 -15.01 20.43 0.45
CA VAL A 189 -14.91 20.68 -0.99
C VAL A 189 -16.27 20.48 -1.63
N GLU A 190 -16.63 21.43 -2.49
CA GLU A 190 -17.74 21.37 -3.42
C GLU A 190 -17.25 20.89 -4.79
N CYS A 191 -17.92 19.91 -5.36
CA CYS A 191 -17.73 19.43 -6.72
C CYS A 191 -18.89 19.87 -7.59
N ILE A 192 -18.58 20.47 -8.74
CA ILE A 192 -19.54 20.99 -9.70
C ILE A 192 -19.37 20.21 -11.00
N VAL A 193 -20.48 19.70 -11.52
CA VAL A 193 -20.57 19.01 -12.81
C VAL A 193 -21.77 19.58 -13.55
N ASP A 194 -21.60 19.93 -14.82
CA ASP A 194 -22.70 20.45 -15.64
C ASP A 194 -23.89 19.46 -15.65
N GLY A 195 -25.09 19.98 -15.39
CA GLY A 195 -26.32 19.20 -15.37
C GLY A 195 -26.59 18.44 -14.07
N MET A 196 -25.83 18.69 -13.00
CA MET A 196 -26.11 18.14 -11.67
C MET A 196 -26.04 19.21 -10.58
N ASP A 197 -26.74 18.97 -9.48
CA ASP A 197 -26.57 19.73 -8.24
C ASP A 197 -25.14 19.57 -7.70
N SER A 198 -24.64 20.63 -7.04
CA SER A 198 -23.29 20.60 -6.49
C SER A 198 -23.18 19.60 -5.34
N ILE A 199 -22.04 18.91 -5.28
CA ILE A 199 -21.80 17.84 -4.31
C ILE A 199 -20.74 18.27 -3.31
N ILE A 200 -21.15 18.35 -2.05
CA ILE A 200 -20.26 18.74 -0.96
C ILE A 200 -19.73 17.49 -0.23
N SER A 201 -18.43 17.50 0.07
CA SER A 201 -17.82 16.44 0.87
C SER A 201 -16.64 16.94 1.72
N VAL A 202 -16.31 16.18 2.76
CA VAL A 202 -15.28 16.53 3.75
C VAL A 202 -14.17 15.47 3.80
N GLY A 203 -12.93 15.92 3.85
CA GLY A 203 -11.74 15.07 3.94
C GLY A 203 -10.65 15.64 4.85
N SER A 204 -9.77 14.77 5.35
CA SER A 204 -8.61 15.16 6.15
C SER A 204 -7.48 15.83 5.34
N SER A 205 -7.67 15.94 4.03
CA SER A 205 -6.86 16.72 3.11
C SER A 205 -7.74 17.19 1.96
N ARG A 206 -7.36 18.29 1.30
CA ARG A 206 -8.03 18.76 0.08
C ARG A 206 -8.23 17.63 -0.94
N ARG A 207 -7.18 16.86 -1.21
CA ARG A 207 -7.22 15.72 -2.14
C ARG A 207 -8.26 14.67 -1.75
N LYS A 208 -8.31 14.28 -0.47
CA LYS A 208 -9.29 13.28 0.02
C LYS A 208 -10.72 13.80 -0.07
N ALA A 209 -10.94 15.10 0.19
CA ALA A 209 -12.24 15.73 0.03
C ALA A 209 -12.68 15.72 -1.45
N GLU A 210 -11.81 16.15 -2.37
CA GLU A 210 -12.09 16.12 -3.81
C GLU A 210 -12.43 14.71 -4.32
N GLN A 211 -11.66 13.68 -3.90
CA GLN A 211 -11.92 12.29 -4.27
C GLN A 211 -13.30 11.80 -3.79
N LYS A 212 -13.69 12.11 -2.55
CA LYS A 212 -15.01 11.75 -2.01
C LYS A 212 -16.15 12.43 -2.76
N ALA A 213 -15.98 13.70 -3.12
CA ALA A 213 -16.98 14.43 -3.91
C ALA A 213 -17.13 13.79 -5.30
N ALA A 214 -16.00 13.45 -5.93
CA ALA A 214 -15.98 12.81 -7.23
C ALA A 214 -16.63 11.41 -7.24
N GLU A 215 -16.39 10.62 -6.20
CA GLU A 215 -17.00 9.30 -6.02
C GLU A 215 -18.53 9.39 -5.91
N LYS A 216 -19.03 10.34 -5.11
CA LYS A 216 -20.46 10.61 -4.99
C LYS A 216 -21.07 11.05 -6.33
N ALA A 217 -20.42 11.98 -7.03
CA ALA A 217 -20.86 12.46 -8.34
C ALA A 217 -20.98 11.30 -9.34
N LEU A 218 -19.95 10.46 -9.42
CA LEU A 218 -19.93 9.32 -10.31
C LEU A 218 -21.03 8.30 -9.97
N LYS A 219 -21.34 8.11 -8.68
CA LYS A 219 -22.41 7.21 -8.24
C LYS A 219 -23.79 7.71 -8.66
N ILE A 220 -24.06 9.01 -8.53
CA ILE A 220 -25.32 9.62 -9.00
C ILE A 220 -25.45 9.45 -10.51
N LEU A 221 -24.42 9.86 -11.27
CA LEU A 221 -24.41 9.77 -12.72
C LEU A 221 -24.60 8.35 -13.28
N LYS A 222 -24.10 7.32 -12.57
CA LYS A 222 -24.25 5.91 -12.95
C LYS A 222 -25.59 5.31 -12.56
N ASN A 223 -26.28 5.88 -11.56
CA ASN A 223 -27.58 5.40 -11.11
C ASN A 223 -28.76 6.03 -11.89
N GLU A 224 -28.52 7.17 -12.57
CA GLU A 224 -29.49 7.80 -13.48
C GLU A 224 -29.44 7.25 -14.91
N SER A 225 -28.52 6.31 -15.20
CA SER A 225 -28.38 5.60 -16.49
C SER A 225 -28.90 4.18 -16.40
#